data_AF-A0A6V7IV13-F1
#
_entry.id   AF-A0A6V7IV13-F1
#
_cell.length_a   1.000
_cell.length_b   1.000
_cell.length_c   1.000
_cell.angle_alpha   90.00
_cell.angle_beta   90.00
_cell.angle_gamma   90.00
#
_symmetry.space_group_name_H-M   'P 1'
#
loop_
_entity.id
_entity.type
_entity.pdbx_description
1 polymer ?
#
loop_
_entity_poly.entity_id
_entity_poly.type
_entity_poly.pdbx_seq_one_letter_code
_entity_poly.pdbx_strand_id
1 'polypeptide(L)' 'LQVLSKVLKCPIEVIQATGAPYIIGTDYESSKKVTITYHRHMYELGAHYNSVTKFVKEEDS' A
#
# COMPACT_ATOMS: atom_id res chain seq x y z
N LEU A 1 -9.57 -3.25 -3.84
CA LEU A 1 -8.30 -3.92 -3.45
C LEU A 1 -8.37 -5.45 -3.48
N GLN A 2 -9.40 -6.09 -2.92
CA GLN A 2 -9.53 -7.57 -2.97
C GLN A 2 -9.41 -8.16 -4.39
N VAL A 3 -10.18 -7.63 -5.35
CA VAL A 3 -10.10 -8.08 -6.76
C VAL A 3 -8.70 -7.83 -7.35
N LEU A 4 -8.08 -6.68 -7.04
CA LEU A 4 -6.76 -6.34 -7.54
C LEU A 4 -5.69 -7.32 -7.02
N SER A 5 -5.73 -7.67 -5.74
CA SER A 5 -4.86 -8.69 -5.16
C SER A 5 -5.00 -10.03 -5.88
N LYS A 6 -6.24 -10.43 -6.21
CA LYS A 6 -6.51 -11.67 -6.97
C LYS A 6 -5.96 -11.64 -8.39
N VAL A 7 -6.16 -10.53 -9.11
CA VAL A 7 -5.66 -10.36 -10.49
C VAL A 7 -4.14 -10.36 -10.53
N LEU A 8 -3.50 -9.68 -9.57
CA LEU A 8 -2.04 -9.61 -9.46
C LEU A 8 -1.42 -10.86 -8.80
N LYS A 9 -2.23 -11.74 -8.21
CA LYS A 9 -1.82 -12.88 -7.38
C LYS A 9 -0.75 -12.50 -6.34
N CYS A 10 -0.98 -11.38 -5.67
CA CYS A 10 -0.02 -10.73 -4.80
C CYS A 10 -0.71 -10.09 -3.58
N PRO A 11 -0.14 -10.21 -2.37
CA PRO A 11 -0.65 -9.50 -1.21
C PRO A 11 -0.55 -7.99 -1.38
N ILE A 12 -1.56 -7.26 -0.89
CA ILE A 12 -1.57 -5.80 -0.84
C ILE A 12 -1.57 -5.35 0.62
N GLU A 13 -0.49 -4.69 1.04
CA GLU A 13 -0.39 -4.03 2.34
C GLU A 13 -0.88 -2.58 2.24
N VAL A 14 -1.79 -2.22 3.13
CA VAL A 14 -2.37 -0.88 3.19
C VAL A 14 -1.90 -0.22 4.47
N ILE A 15 -1.13 0.86 4.33
CA ILE A 15 -0.71 1.71 5.43
C ILE A 15 -1.72 2.86 5.56
N GLN A 16 -2.30 3.04 6.73
CA GLN A 16 -3.32 4.05 6.97
C GLN A 16 -2.72 5.27 7.65
N ALA A 17 -3.24 6.47 7.36
CA ALA A 17 -2.88 7.68 8.11
C ALA A 17 -3.24 7.57 9.61
N THR A 18 -4.24 6.76 9.94
CA THR A 18 -4.68 6.51 11.31
C THR A 18 -5.05 5.04 11.45
N GLY A 19 -4.53 4.37 12.47
CA GLY A 19 -4.74 2.95 12.71
C GLY A 19 -3.57 2.07 12.25
N ALA A 20 -3.68 0.77 12.52
CA ALA A 20 -2.66 -0.21 12.17
C ALA A 20 -2.71 -0.54 10.67
N PRO A 21 -1.57 -0.83 10.02
CA PRO A 21 -1.56 -1.38 8.68
C PRO A 21 -2.30 -2.72 8.62
N TYR A 22 -2.85 -3.06 7.46
CA TYR A 22 -3.51 -4.34 7.24
C TYR A 22 -3.15 -4.91 5.86
N ILE A 23 -3.31 -6.23 5.72
CA ILE A 23 -2.92 -6.97 4.52
C ILE A 23 -4.17 -7.62 3.90
N ILE A 24 -4.27 -7.50 2.58
CA ILE A 24 -5.26 -8.18 1.74
C ILE A 24 -4.56 -9.24 0.90
N GLY A 25 -5.17 -10.41 0.73
CA GLY A 25 -4.61 -11.49 -0.08
C GLY A 25 -3.49 -12.25 0.62
N THR A 26 -3.65 -12.51 1.92
CA THR A 26 -2.67 -13.23 2.76
C THR A 26 -2.49 -14.70 2.35
N ASP A 27 -3.37 -15.21 1.49
CA ASP A 27 -3.32 -16.53 0.86
C ASP A 27 -2.23 -16.65 -0.23
N TYR A 28 -1.68 -15.54 -0.71
CA TYR A 28 -0.56 -15.55 -1.65
C TYR A 28 0.78 -15.59 -0.92
N GLU A 29 1.53 -16.69 -1.06
CA GLU A 29 2.91 -16.84 -0.55
C GLU A 29 3.97 -16.08 -1.39
N SER A 30 3.59 -14.96 -2.01
CA SER A 30 4.50 -14.17 -2.82
C SER A 30 5.51 -13.44 -1.92
N SER A 31 6.80 -13.59 -2.22
CA SER A 31 7.86 -12.78 -1.61
C SER A 31 7.74 -11.29 -1.94
N LYS A 32 7.00 -10.96 -2.99
CA LYS A 32 6.67 -9.58 -3.38
C LYS A 32 5.27 -9.22 -2.88
N LYS A 33 5.17 -8.10 -2.15
CA LYS A 33 3.93 -7.44 -1.76
C LYS A 33 3.83 -6.08 -2.43
N VAL A 34 2.61 -5.65 -2.76
CA VAL A 34 2.34 -4.27 -3.15
C VAL A 34 2.01 -3.48 -1.88
N THR A 35 2.71 -2.37 -1.63
CA THR A 35 2.40 -1.46 -0.52
C THR A 35 1.76 -0.19 -1.08
N ILE A 36 0.65 0.25 -0.47
CA ILE A 36 -0.04 1.50 -0.78
C ILE A 36 -0.40 2.23 0.52
N THR A 37 -0.60 3.53 0.44
CA THR A 37 -1.16 4.30 1.57
C THR A 37 -2.64 4.59 1.37
N TYR A 38 -3.38 4.72 2.46
CA TYR A 38 -4.77 5.15 2.47
C TYR A 38 -4.94 6.43 3.30
N HIS A 39 -5.57 7.43 2.70
CA HIS A 39 -5.86 8.71 3.33
C HIS A 39 -7.33 9.07 3.12
N ARG A 40 -8.03 9.45 4.19
CA ARG A 40 -9.46 9.83 4.11
C ARG A 40 -9.70 11.34 4.02
N HIS A 41 -8.82 12.13 4.62
CA HIS A 41 -9.02 13.57 4.80
C HIS A 41 -7.81 14.40 4.38
N MET A 42 -6.77 13.76 3.83
CA MET A 42 -5.57 14.47 3.40
C MET A 42 -5.90 15.30 2.16
N TYR A 43 -5.55 16.59 2.21
CA TYR A 43 -5.76 17.56 1.13
C TYR A 43 -7.22 17.83 0.73
N GLU A 44 -8.20 17.57 1.60
CA GLU A 44 -9.64 17.74 1.30
C GLU A 44 -10.14 16.89 0.10
N LEU A 45 -9.35 15.93 -0.38
CA LEU A 45 -9.66 15.07 -1.54
C LEU A 45 -10.57 13.88 -1.19
N GLY A 46 -10.91 13.70 0.08
CA GLY A 46 -11.64 12.52 0.54
C GLY A 46 -10.79 11.24 0.55
N ALA A 47 -11.46 10.09 0.44
CA ALA A 47 -10.85 8.77 0.52
C ALA A 47 -10.08 8.42 -0.75
N HIS A 48 -8.77 8.26 -0.63
CA HIS A 48 -7.88 7.93 -1.75
C HIS A 48 -6.73 7.02 -1.33
N TYR A 49 -6.15 6.36 -2.33
CA TYR A 49 -4.95 5.54 -2.19
C TYR A 49 -3.82 6.12 -3.02
N ASN A 50 -2.60 6.07 -2.50
CA ASN A 50 -1.40 6.49 -3.24
C ASN A 50 -0.42 5.33 -3.39
N SER A 51 0.30 5.34 -4.52
CA SER A 51 1.47 4.49 -4.71
C SER A 51 2.63 5.00 -3.85
N VAL A 52 3.47 4.07 -3.38
CA VAL A 52 4.68 4.41 -2.63
C VAL A 52 5.88 3.64 -3.18
N THR A 53 7.06 4.18 -2.90
CA THR A 53 8.33 3.49 -3.13
C THR A 53 9.14 3.48 -1.83
N LYS A 54 10.15 2.62 -1.76
CA LYS A 54 11.09 2.64 -0.65
C LYS A 54 11.85 3.96 -0.67
N PHE A 55 12.00 4.58 0.50
CA PHE A 55 12.92 5.69 0.65
C PHE A 55 14.33 5.22 0.32
N VAL A 56 14.99 5.90 -0.60
CA VAL A 56 16.41 5.72 -0.92
C VAL A 56 17.07 7.03 -0.55
N LYS A 57 18.02 6.99 0.38
CA LYS A 57 18.79 8.17 0.74
C LYS A 57 19.65 8.54 -0.48
N GLU A 58 19.53 9.76 -0.98
CA GLU A 58 20.47 10.26 -1.99
C GLU A 58 21.87 10.28 -1.33
N GLU A 59 22.86 9.68 -1.98
CA GLU A 59 24.25 9.82 -1.56
C GLU A 59 24.63 11.30 -1.78
N ASP A 60 25.09 11.96 -0.71
CA ASP A 60 25.56 13.34 -0.76
C ASP A 60 26.58 13.46 -1.90
N SER A 61 26.21 14.20 -2.96
CA SER A 61 27.03 14.39 -4.18
C SER A 61 28.27 15.25 -3.93
#